data_AF-A0A2V5RYZ4-F1
#
_entry.id   AF-A0A2V5RYZ4-F1
#
_cell.length_a   1.000
_cell.length_b   1.000
_cell.length_c   1.000
_cell.angle_alpha   90.00
_cell.angle_beta   90.00
_cell.angle_gamma   90.00
#
_symmetry.space_group_name_H-M   'P 1'
#
loop_
_entity.id
_entity.type
_entity.pdbx_description
1 polymer ?
#
loop_
_entity_poly.entity_id
_entity_poly.type
_entity_poly.pdbx_seq_one_letter_code
_entity_poly.pdbx_strand_id
1 'polypeptide(L)' 'MPQQVRTHTELRQQIHDDLRIQHPEWVQPNGESPMCDFYEMRLMDLFAVLTRNTPSSSVAPPLAVGNRN' A
#
# COMPACT_ATOMS: atom_id res chain seq x y z
N MET A 1 -10.90 2.91 -17.10
CA MET A 1 -9.60 2.22 -17.29
C MET A 1 -8.97 2.09 -15.92
N PRO A 2 -8.58 0.89 -15.45
CA PRO A 2 -7.90 0.77 -14.17
C PRO A 2 -6.57 1.52 -14.26
N GLN A 3 -6.37 2.47 -13.35
CA GLN A 3 -5.14 3.27 -13.33
C GLN A 3 -3.99 2.31 -13.01
N GLN A 4 -2.92 2.38 -13.82
CA GLN A 4 -1.76 1.54 -13.62
C GLN A 4 -1.01 2.08 -12.41
N VAL A 5 -1.21 1.45 -11.25
CA VAL A 5 -0.64 1.93 -10.00
C VAL A 5 0.87 1.68 -9.99
N ARG A 6 1.66 2.76 -9.90
CA ARG A 6 3.13 2.73 -9.98
C ARG A 6 3.78 2.68 -8.60
N THR A 7 3.08 3.17 -7.57
CA THR A 7 3.57 3.18 -6.19
C THR A 7 2.49 2.77 -5.19
N HIS A 8 2.92 2.27 -4.03
CA HIS A 8 2.01 1.92 -2.95
C HIS A 8 1.14 3.10 -2.48
N THR A 9 1.66 4.33 -2.50
CA THR A 9 0.92 5.54 -2.16
C THR A 9 -0.19 5.85 -3.15
N GLU A 10 0.06 5.66 -4.45
CA GLU A 10 -0.96 5.83 -5.49
C GLU A 10 -2.08 4.78 -5.35
N LEU A 11 -1.75 3.55 -4.96
CA LEU A 11 -2.75 2.49 -4.75
C LEU A 11 -3.70 2.87 -3.63
N ARG A 12 -3.13 3.37 -2.53
CA ARG A 12 -3.89 3.84 -1.38
C ARG A 12 -4.84 4.97 -1.77
N GLN A 13 -4.33 5.98 -2.48
CA GLN A 13 -5.16 7.10 -2.92
C GLN A 13 -6.30 6.63 -3.82
N GLN A 14 -6.02 5.72 -4.77
CA GLN A 14 -7.07 5.19 -5.63
C GLN A 14 -8.14 4.44 -4.85
N ILE A 15 -7.75 3.59 -3.88
CA ILE A 15 -8.70 2.87 -3.02
C ILE A 15 -9.53 3.87 -2.19
N HIS A 16 -8.91 4.92 -1.66
CA HIS A 16 -9.59 5.96 -0.90
C HIS A 16 -10.65 6.69 -1.74
N ASP A 17 -10.28 7.12 -2.94
CA ASP A 17 -11.16 7.81 -3.86
C ASP A 17 -12.30 6.91 -4.33
N ASP A 18 -12.00 5.65 -4.68
CA ASP A 18 -12.97 4.65 -5.10
C ASP A 18 -13.98 4.35 -3.97
N LEU A 19 -13.54 4.22 -2.72
CA LEU A 19 -14.42 4.02 -1.56
C LEU A 19 -15.40 5.18 -1.39
N ARG A 20 -14.93 6.40 -1.60
CA ARG A 20 -15.76 7.61 -1.47
C ARG A 20 -16.81 7.71 -2.58
N ILE A 21 -16.48 7.26 -3.78
CA ILE A 21 -17.41 7.18 -4.92
C ILE A 21 -18.45 6.07 -4.70
N GLN A 22 -18.03 4.92 -4.18
CA GLN A 22 -18.90 3.77 -3.92
C GLN A 22 -19.83 3.98 -2.72
N HIS A 23 -19.38 4.72 -1.70
CA HIS A 23 -20.09 4.99 -0.46
C HIS A 23 -20.29 6.49 -0.20
N PRO A 24 -21.07 7.18 -1.05
CA PRO A 24 -21.37 8.59 -0.83
C PRO A 24 -22.10 8.83 0.51
N GLU A 25 -22.79 7.82 1.06
CA GLU A 25 -23.46 7.89 2.36
C GLU A 25 -22.51 8.00 3.55
N TRP A 26 -21.23 7.69 3.38
CA TRP A 26 -20.21 7.87 4.42
C TRP A 26 -19.65 9.29 4.44
N VAL A 27 -19.87 10.05 3.36
CA VAL A 27 -19.39 11.42 3.23
C VAL A 27 -20.35 12.38 3.92
N GLN A 28 -19.85 13.06 4.94
CA GLN A 28 -20.57 14.08 5.67
C GLN A 28 -20.72 15.38 4.85
N PRO A 29 -21.65 16.28 5.22
CA PRO A 29 -21.84 17.55 4.51
C PRO A 29 -20.59 18.46 4.48
N ASN A 30 -19.70 18.33 5.46
CA ASN A 30 -18.42 19.03 5.49
C ASN A 30 -17.37 18.41 4.54
N GLY A 31 -17.71 17.31 3.87
CA GLY A 31 -16.84 16.58 2.96
C GLY A 31 -15.95 15.54 3.62
N GLU A 32 -15.98 15.38 4.95
CA GLU A 32 -15.19 14.36 5.65
C GLU A 32 -15.88 13.00 5.60
N SER A 33 -15.11 11.92 5.72
CA SER A 33 -15.65 10.56 5.84
C SER A 33 -14.83 9.79 6.87
N PRO A 34 -15.24 9.78 8.15
CA PRO A 34 -14.55 9.05 9.20
C PRO A 34 -14.42 7.54 8.90
N MET A 35 -15.35 7.00 8.10
CA MET A 35 -15.28 5.62 7.63
C MET A 35 -14.13 5.43 6.63
N CYS A 36 -13.96 6.35 5.66
CA CYS A 36 -12.82 6.31 4.75
C CYS A 36 -11.49 6.44 5.53
N ASP A 37 -11.43 7.31 6.54
CA ASP A 37 -10.25 7.48 7.40
C ASP A 37 -9.93 6.20 8.20
N PHE A 38 -10.97 5.50 8.67
CA PHE A 38 -10.81 4.21 9.33
C PHE A 38 -10.19 3.16 8.40
N TYR A 39 -10.71 3.02 7.17
CA TYR A 39 -10.14 2.12 6.18
C TYR A 39 -8.70 2.48 5.82
N GLU A 40 -8.39 3.77 5.71
CA GLU A 40 -7.04 4.26 5.46
C GLU A 40 -6.06 3.82 6.56
N MET A 41 -6.44 4.00 7.83
CA MET A 41 -5.62 3.55 8.96
C MET A 41 -5.42 2.03 8.96
N ARG A 42 -6.48 1.25 8.75
CA ARG A 42 -6.39 -0.22 8.70
C ARG A 42 -5.52 -0.70 7.55
N LEU A 43 -5.58 -0.02 6.42
CA LEU A 43 -4.75 -0.33 5.27
C LEU A 43 -3.27 -0.06 5.59
N MET A 44 -2.95 1.08 6.21
CA MET A 44 -1.59 1.39 6.67
C MET A 44 -1.04 0.36 7.66
N ASP A 45 -1.84 -0.07 8.64
CA ASP A 45 -1.46 -1.12 9.58
C ASP A 45 -1.12 -2.44 8.87
N LEU A 46 -1.96 -2.84 7.92
CA LEU A 46 -1.75 -4.07 7.16
C LEU A 46 -0.45 -4.00 6.34
N PHE A 47 -0.19 -2.87 5.69
CA PHE A 47 1.05 -2.67 4.96
C PHE A 47 2.27 -2.70 5.87
N ALA A 48 2.20 -2.10 7.06
CA ALA A 48 3.27 -2.17 8.04
C ALA A 48 3.57 -3.61 8.48
N VAL A 49 2.52 -4.42 8.69
CA VAL A 49 2.67 -5.86 9.00
C VAL A 49 3.30 -6.61 7.83
N LEU A 50 2.83 -6.38 6.59
CA LEU A 50 3.38 -7.03 5.41
C LEU A 50 4.85 -6.67 5.19
N THR A 51 5.24 -5.40 5.34
CA THR A 51 6.63 -4.96 5.21
C THR A 51 7.53 -5.52 6.31
N ARG A 52 7.02 -5.70 7.54
CA ARG A 52 7.78 -6.37 8.61
C ARG A 52 7.95 -7.86 8.32
N ASN A 53 6.96 -8.48 7.69
CA ASN A 53 6.92 -9.92 7.43
C ASN A 53 7.59 -10.32 6.11
N THR A 54 8.05 -9.37 5.29
CA THR A 54 8.99 -9.67 4.22
C THR A 54 10.36 -9.90 4.85
N PRO A 55 10.87 -11.15 4.94
CA PRO A 55 12.26 -11.32 5.28
C PRO A 55 13.06 -10.64 4.16
N SER A 56 13.94 -9.71 4.51
CA SER A 56 14.99 -9.21 3.62
C SER A 56 15.90 -10.37 3.21
N SER A 57 15.41 -11.28 2.37
CA SER A 57 16.14 -12.46 1.92
C SER A 57 15.98 -12.59 0.41
N SER A 58 16.44 -11.56 -0.28
CA SER A 58 17.07 -11.75 -1.59
C SER A 58 18.08 -10.62 -1.84
N VAL A 59 18.93 -10.34 -0.85
CA VAL A 59 20.28 -9.85 -1.17
C VAL A 59 21.13 -11.10 -1.26
N ALA A 60 21.23 -11.66 -2.47
CA ALA A 60 22.22 -12.69 -2.73
C ALA A 60 23.60 -12.12 -2.34
N PRO A 61 24.41 -12.85 -1.54
CA PRO A 61 25.77 -12.40 -1.28
C PRO A 61 26.51 -12.32 -2.63
N PRO A 62 27.40 -11.33 -2.83
CA PRO A 62 28.21 -11.26 -4.03
C PRO A 62 29.01 -12.56 -4.11
N LEU A 63 28.75 -13.34 -5.17
CA LEU A 63 29.48 -14.56 -5.45
C LEU A 63 30.94 -14.18 -5.63
N ALA A 64 31.76 -14.43 -4.62
CA ALA A 64 33.20 -14.31 -4.73
C ALA A 64 33.66 -15.34 -5.76
N VAL A 65 33.96 -14.86 -6.98
CA VAL A 65 34.69 -15.63 -7.99
C VAL A 65 36.09 -15.88 -7.42
N GLY A 66 36.24 -17.05 -6.80
CA GLY A 66 37.53 -17.61 -6.40
C GLY A 66 38.21 -18.23 -7.62
N ASN A 67 39.07 -17.44 -8.23
CA ASN A 67 40.18 -17.80 -9.10
C ASN A 67 40.86 -19.12 -8.68
N ARG A 68 40.92 -20.07 -9.63
CA ARG A 68 41.60 -21.36 -9.48
C ARG A 68 42.86 -21.34 -10.35
N ASN A 69 44.00 -21.56 -9.70
CA ASN A 69 45.34 -21.73 -10.26
C ASN A 69 45.40 -22.80 -11.35
#